data_AF-A0A8E9YI62-F1
#
_entry.id   AF-A0A8E9YI62-F1
#
_cell.length_a   1.000
_cell.length_b   1.000
_cell.length_c   1.000
_cell.angle_alpha   90.00
_cell.angle_beta   90.00
_cell.angle_gamma   90.00
#
_symmetry.space_group_name_H-M   'P 1'
#
loop_
_entity.id
_entity.type
_entity.pdbx_description
1 polymer ?
#
loop_
_entity_poly.entity_id
_entity_poly.type
_entity_poly.pdbx_seq_one_letter_code
_entity_poly.pdbx_strand_id
1 'polypeptide(L)'
;MLAGIATNGNVVLQNDAREHIIIQNADGTPRMFIYKDKGGDGVHLNNGNDASTEYLFHNDGSFYAPLAVRAGGSKKLAVRSDNNSALSAHFNLWGDANRPTVVELDDDQGWHLFSQRNTDGSILFEVNGRIMAHTALHSGDATVATDGNIYGSLWGGWLNDWINNTITNRFVRDVRAGNVESAQVWRVYGYNDQTPYVITGVINGNTDDLIDNLTRRPLQKNIGGVWYNIDFI
;
A
#
# COMPACT_ATOMS: atom_id res chain seq x y z
N MET A 1 23.29 -60.25 -21.30
CA MET A 1 24.67 -60.08 -20.76
C MET A 1 24.55 -59.10 -19.60
N LEU A 2 25.06 -59.42 -18.41
CA LEU A 2 24.93 -58.55 -17.23
C LEU A 2 25.80 -57.30 -17.44
N ALA A 3 25.18 -56.18 -17.81
CA ALA A 3 25.85 -54.91 -18.07
C ALA A 3 25.94 -54.11 -16.76
N GLY A 4 26.96 -54.35 -15.94
CA GLY A 4 27.13 -53.62 -14.69
C GLY A 4 28.31 -54.08 -13.85
N ILE A 5 28.68 -53.22 -12.89
CA ILE A 5 29.65 -53.54 -11.85
C ILE A 5 28.84 -53.92 -10.61
N ALA A 6 28.92 -55.19 -10.20
CA ALA A 6 28.36 -55.65 -8.94
C ALA A 6 29.51 -55.85 -7.95
N THR A 7 29.55 -55.00 -6.93
CA THR A 7 30.44 -55.19 -5.79
C THR A 7 29.58 -55.23 -4.54
N ASN A 8 30.04 -55.94 -3.52
CA ASN A 8 29.41 -55.92 -2.20
C ASN A 8 29.96 -54.76 -1.33
N GLY A 9 30.60 -53.73 -1.92
CA GLY A 9 31.32 -52.66 -1.21
C GLY A 9 31.60 -51.39 -2.06
N ASN A 10 32.64 -50.61 -1.70
CA ASN A 10 32.96 -49.36 -2.39
C ASN A 10 33.56 -49.59 -3.78
N VAL A 11 33.24 -48.69 -4.71
CA VAL A 11 34.02 -48.52 -5.94
C VAL A 11 35.07 -47.46 -5.66
N VAL A 12 36.29 -47.90 -5.40
CA VAL A 12 37.40 -47.00 -5.10
C VAL A 12 38.16 -46.72 -6.39
N LEU A 13 38.18 -45.46 -6.80
CA LEU A 13 39.10 -44.95 -7.82
C LEU A 13 40.35 -44.45 -7.09
N GLN A 14 41.36 -45.32 -6.97
CA GLN A 14 42.55 -45.03 -6.18
C GLN A 14 43.66 -44.48 -7.06
N ASN A 15 43.81 -43.16 -7.04
CA ASN A 15 44.92 -42.47 -7.67
C ASN A 15 45.17 -41.13 -6.96
N ASP A 16 46.39 -40.64 -7.05
CA ASP A 16 46.73 -39.26 -6.69
C ASP A 16 46.45 -38.29 -7.84
N ALA A 17 46.37 -38.79 -9.08
CA ALA A 17 45.83 -38.07 -10.22
C ALA A 17 44.29 -38.05 -10.19
N ARG A 18 43.68 -37.15 -10.97
CA ARG A 18 42.23 -37.05 -11.11
C ARG A 18 41.64 -38.34 -11.64
N GLU A 19 40.59 -38.80 -10.96
CA GLU A 19 39.78 -39.91 -11.43
C GLU A 19 38.38 -39.41 -11.75
N HIS A 20 37.83 -39.95 -12.83
CA HIS A 20 36.51 -39.59 -13.31
C HIS A 20 35.61 -40.80 -13.30
N ILE A 21 34.35 -40.53 -12.99
CA ILE A 21 33.25 -41.37 -13.45
C ILE A 21 32.78 -40.74 -14.75
N ILE A 22 32.71 -41.54 -15.81
CA ILE A 22 32.49 -41.06 -17.18
C ILE A 22 31.24 -41.72 -17.75
N ILE A 23 30.43 -40.91 -18.41
CA ILE A 23 29.49 -41.41 -19.43
C ILE A 23 30.09 -41.07 -20.76
N GLN A 24 30.08 -42.03 -21.67
CA GLN A 24 30.65 -41.84 -23.00
C GLN A 24 29.72 -42.40 -24.06
N ASN A 25 29.94 -41.92 -25.28
CA ASN A 25 29.40 -42.48 -26.51
C ASN A 25 30.16 -43.78 -26.86
N ALA A 26 29.60 -44.58 -27.78
CA ALA A 26 30.22 -45.84 -28.21
C ALA A 26 31.57 -45.63 -28.96
N ASP A 27 31.79 -44.43 -29.49
CA ASP A 27 33.05 -43.97 -30.10
C ASP A 27 34.09 -43.51 -29.07
N GLY A 28 33.74 -43.55 -27.77
CA GLY A 28 34.61 -43.15 -26.66
C GLY A 28 34.55 -41.66 -26.29
N THR A 29 33.76 -40.82 -26.96
CA THR A 29 33.67 -39.40 -26.58
C THR A 29 32.85 -39.23 -25.29
N PRO A 30 33.32 -38.50 -24.27
CA PRO A 30 32.59 -38.29 -23.03
C PRO A 30 31.38 -37.36 -23.18
N ARG A 31 30.28 -37.67 -22.48
CA ARG A 31 29.08 -36.82 -22.32
C ARG A 31 28.91 -36.30 -20.90
N MET A 32 29.68 -36.84 -19.95
CA MET A 32 29.67 -36.36 -18.57
C MET A 32 30.97 -36.72 -17.86
N PHE A 33 31.42 -35.84 -16.97
CA PHE A 33 32.40 -36.15 -15.94
C PHE A 33 31.89 -35.80 -14.56
N ILE A 34 32.18 -36.65 -13.59
CA ILE A 34 32.13 -36.28 -12.18
C ILE A 34 33.49 -36.55 -11.58
N TYR A 35 34.00 -35.57 -10.84
CA TYR A 35 35.32 -35.72 -10.24
C TYR A 35 35.55 -34.78 -9.07
N LYS A 36 36.64 -35.09 -8.38
CA LYS A 36 37.26 -34.27 -7.35
C LYS A 36 38.76 -34.50 -7.42
N ASP A 37 39.54 -33.44 -7.30
CA ASP A 37 40.99 -33.57 -7.17
C ASP A 37 41.43 -33.74 -5.72
N LYS A 38 42.52 -34.46 -5.53
CA LYS A 38 43.25 -34.47 -4.26
C LYS A 38 43.68 -33.04 -3.93
N GLY A 39 43.27 -32.56 -2.76
CA GLY A 39 43.51 -31.17 -2.35
C GLY A 39 42.73 -30.10 -3.16
N GLY A 40 41.79 -30.48 -4.02
CA GLY A 40 41.00 -29.52 -4.81
C GLY A 40 39.88 -28.81 -4.03
N ASP A 41 39.14 -27.98 -4.75
CA ASP A 41 38.10 -27.04 -4.32
C ASP A 41 36.73 -27.64 -3.98
N GLY A 42 36.31 -28.68 -4.69
CA GLY A 42 34.95 -29.18 -4.49
C GLY A 42 34.60 -30.25 -5.49
N VAL A 43 33.39 -30.79 -5.38
CA VAL A 43 32.95 -31.83 -6.31
C VAL A 43 32.44 -31.17 -7.58
N HIS A 44 32.96 -31.63 -8.72
CA HIS A 44 32.60 -31.14 -10.05
C HIS A 44 31.64 -32.08 -10.76
N LEU A 45 30.74 -31.48 -11.56
CA LEU A 45 29.86 -32.14 -12.50
C LEU A 45 29.93 -31.44 -13.85
N ASN A 46 30.37 -32.13 -14.89
CA ASN A 46 30.58 -31.61 -16.25
C ASN A 46 29.68 -32.31 -17.26
N ASN A 47 29.21 -31.60 -18.28
CA ASN A 47 28.46 -32.19 -19.41
C ASN A 47 29.38 -32.80 -20.48
N GLY A 48 30.52 -33.34 -20.09
CA GLY A 48 31.50 -33.95 -20.97
C GLY A 48 31.88 -33.07 -22.15
N ASN A 49 31.82 -33.66 -23.34
CA ASN A 49 32.08 -32.98 -24.60
C ASN A 49 30.87 -32.17 -25.10
N ASP A 50 29.70 -32.31 -24.47
CA ASP A 50 28.45 -31.60 -24.81
C ASP A 50 28.35 -30.22 -24.14
N ALA A 51 29.02 -30.02 -23.00
CA ALA A 51 29.28 -28.68 -22.48
C ALA A 51 30.53 -28.66 -21.61
N SER A 52 31.35 -27.63 -21.82
CA SER A 52 32.61 -27.45 -21.10
C SER A 52 32.45 -26.85 -19.68
N THR A 53 31.23 -26.69 -19.14
CA THR A 53 30.95 -26.02 -17.84
C THR A 53 30.39 -26.96 -16.79
N GLU A 54 30.61 -26.61 -15.52
CA GLU A 54 30.37 -27.54 -14.41
C GLU A 54 29.59 -26.95 -13.25
N TYR A 55 28.70 -27.77 -12.68
CA TYR A 55 28.11 -27.48 -11.39
C TYR A 55 29.11 -27.86 -10.30
N LEU A 56 29.37 -26.94 -9.37
CA LEU A 56 30.39 -27.11 -8.33
C LEU A 56 29.78 -26.94 -6.94
N PHE A 57 30.10 -27.90 -6.09
CA PHE A 57 29.89 -27.81 -4.66
C PHE A 57 31.22 -27.56 -4.00
N HIS A 58 31.43 -26.31 -3.62
CA HIS A 58 32.69 -25.84 -3.09
C HIS A 58 32.81 -26.22 -1.61
N ASN A 59 34.03 -26.50 -1.17
CA ASN A 59 34.32 -26.98 0.19
C ASN A 59 34.14 -25.90 1.29
N ASP A 60 33.73 -24.69 0.92
CA ASP A 60 33.50 -23.55 1.81
C ASP A 60 31.99 -23.32 2.14
N GLY A 61 31.09 -24.16 1.62
CA GLY A 61 29.64 -24.07 1.86
C GLY A 61 28.85 -23.35 0.76
N SER A 62 29.52 -22.89 -0.32
CA SER A 62 28.88 -22.26 -1.46
C SER A 62 28.49 -23.24 -2.59
N PHE A 63 27.46 -22.87 -3.36
CA PHE A 63 26.97 -23.60 -4.52
C PHE A 63 27.18 -22.81 -5.82
N TYR A 64 27.74 -23.49 -6.83
CA TYR A 64 27.95 -22.98 -8.17
C TYR A 64 27.00 -23.65 -9.16
N ALA A 65 25.97 -22.91 -9.59
CA ALA A 65 25.25 -23.19 -10.82
C ALA A 65 25.95 -22.48 -12.00
N PRO A 66 26.45 -23.18 -13.03
CA PRO A 66 27.44 -22.70 -14.01
C PRO A 66 26.93 -21.62 -14.95
N LEU A 67 25.61 -21.45 -15.01
CA LEU A 67 25.01 -20.62 -16.05
C LEU A 67 24.10 -19.53 -15.51
N ALA A 68 23.29 -19.87 -14.52
CA ALA A 68 22.74 -18.96 -13.52
C ALA A 68 21.64 -19.69 -12.73
N VAL A 69 21.22 -19.06 -11.64
CA VAL A 69 19.78 -18.82 -11.49
C VAL A 69 19.45 -17.63 -12.40
N ARG A 70 19.04 -17.89 -13.64
CA ARG A 70 19.07 -16.85 -14.71
C ARG A 70 18.00 -15.79 -14.49
N ALA A 71 18.43 -14.52 -14.48
CA ALA A 71 17.61 -13.32 -14.46
C ALA A 71 18.08 -12.28 -15.51
N GLY A 72 17.64 -12.41 -16.76
CA GLY A 72 17.60 -11.36 -17.83
C GLY A 72 18.90 -10.93 -18.56
N GLY A 73 18.81 -10.52 -19.85
CA GLY A 73 19.96 -10.29 -20.78
C GLY A 73 20.80 -8.99 -20.66
N SER A 74 20.21 -7.79 -20.53
CA SER A 74 20.96 -6.49 -20.44
C SER A 74 20.76 -5.74 -19.10
N LYS A 75 20.18 -6.42 -18.10
CA LYS A 75 19.80 -5.85 -16.80
C LYS A 75 20.33 -6.76 -15.69
N LYS A 76 20.59 -6.18 -14.52
CA LYS A 76 21.14 -6.87 -13.35
C LYS A 76 20.08 -7.00 -12.26
N LEU A 77 19.94 -8.20 -11.68
CA LEU A 77 19.35 -8.43 -10.35
C LEU A 77 20.52 -8.45 -9.34
N ALA A 78 20.52 -7.55 -8.35
CA ALA A 78 21.63 -7.38 -7.40
C ALA A 78 21.17 -7.55 -5.95
N VAL A 79 21.88 -8.39 -5.19
CA VAL A 79 21.83 -8.44 -3.71
C VAL A 79 23.15 -7.82 -3.22
N ARG A 80 23.10 -6.67 -2.53
CA ARG A 80 24.27 -5.86 -2.15
C ARG A 80 24.10 -5.28 -0.75
N SER A 81 25.19 -5.21 0.01
CA SER A 81 25.32 -4.44 1.25
C SER A 81 26.44 -3.40 1.12
N ASP A 82 26.19 -2.15 1.52
CA ASP A 82 27.21 -1.08 1.61
C ASP A 82 27.96 -1.09 2.96
N ASN A 83 27.68 -2.08 3.82
CA ASN A 83 28.33 -2.29 5.11
C ASN A 83 28.30 -1.08 6.07
N ASN A 84 27.29 -0.24 5.95
CA ASN A 84 27.00 0.88 6.87
C ASN A 84 25.72 0.64 7.69
N SER A 85 25.01 -0.45 7.43
CA SER A 85 23.89 -0.86 8.25
C SER A 85 24.39 -1.36 9.59
N ALA A 86 23.73 -0.95 10.68
CA ALA A 86 24.01 -1.45 12.01
C ALA A 86 23.54 -2.91 12.20
N LEU A 87 22.61 -3.37 11.33
CA LEU A 87 22.00 -4.69 11.37
C LEU A 87 22.13 -5.36 10.00
N SER A 88 22.15 -6.69 9.98
CA SER A 88 22.02 -7.45 8.74
C SER A 88 20.63 -7.22 8.15
N ALA A 89 20.52 -7.27 6.82
CA ALA A 89 19.24 -7.31 6.14
C ALA A 89 19.14 -8.64 5.41
N HIS A 90 17.98 -9.27 5.46
CA HIS A 90 17.76 -10.56 4.83
C HIS A 90 16.64 -10.46 3.80
N PHE A 91 16.80 -11.22 2.72
CA PHE A 91 15.74 -11.52 1.77
C PHE A 91 15.42 -12.99 1.92
N ASN A 92 14.33 -13.25 2.61
CA ASN A 92 14.02 -14.58 3.09
C ASN A 92 12.89 -15.20 2.26
N LEU A 93 13.10 -16.47 1.92
CA LEU A 93 12.06 -17.35 1.44
C LEU A 93 11.80 -18.38 2.54
N TRP A 94 10.64 -18.27 3.15
CA TRP A 94 10.21 -19.20 4.19
C TRP A 94 8.69 -19.39 4.14
N GLY A 95 8.14 -20.28 4.97
CA GLY A 95 6.69 -20.49 5.07
C GLY A 95 6.33 -21.71 5.92
N ASP A 96 5.04 -21.85 6.23
CA ASP A 96 4.44 -22.97 6.95
C ASP A 96 2.98 -23.28 6.49
N ALA A 97 2.24 -24.14 7.21
CA ALA A 97 0.87 -24.53 6.83
C ALA A 97 -0.18 -23.41 6.92
N ASN A 98 0.05 -22.41 7.78
CA ASN A 98 -0.82 -21.25 7.92
C ASN A 98 -0.38 -20.11 6.98
N ARG A 99 0.92 -20.10 6.61
CA ARG A 99 1.55 -19.14 5.71
C ARG A 99 2.31 -19.86 4.58
N PRO A 100 1.59 -20.43 3.60
CA PRO A 100 2.16 -21.28 2.54
C PRO A 100 3.46 -20.79 1.88
N THR A 101 3.62 -19.49 1.68
CA THR A 101 4.86 -18.90 1.17
C THR A 101 4.93 -17.47 1.65
N VAL A 102 6.05 -17.11 2.26
CA VAL A 102 6.39 -15.76 2.66
C VAL A 102 7.68 -15.38 1.94
N VAL A 103 7.60 -14.28 1.21
CA VAL A 103 8.77 -13.57 0.70
C VAL A 103 8.91 -12.32 1.55
N GLU A 104 9.96 -12.29 2.36
CA GLU A 104 10.13 -11.33 3.45
C GLU A 104 11.40 -10.53 3.32
N LEU A 105 11.32 -9.27 3.72
CA LEU A 105 12.46 -8.44 4.07
C LEU A 105 12.45 -8.22 5.58
N ASP A 106 13.55 -8.56 6.23
CA ASP A 106 13.77 -8.37 7.66
C ASP A 106 15.21 -7.93 7.96
N ASP A 107 15.46 -7.64 9.23
CA ASP A 107 16.77 -7.47 9.80
C ASP A 107 16.95 -8.30 11.09
N ASP A 108 18.09 -8.15 11.75
CA ASP A 108 18.40 -8.83 13.02
C ASP A 108 17.41 -8.53 14.17
N GLN A 109 16.53 -7.53 14.02
CA GLN A 109 15.56 -7.08 15.00
C GLN A 109 14.11 -7.40 14.62
N GLY A 110 13.83 -7.74 13.36
CA GLY A 110 12.52 -8.25 12.93
C GLY A 110 12.16 -7.89 11.51
N TRP A 111 10.94 -8.25 11.12
CA TRP A 111 10.42 -8.08 9.78
C TRP A 111 10.03 -6.63 9.46
N HIS A 112 10.29 -6.21 8.22
CA HIS A 112 9.92 -4.89 7.69
C HIS A 112 8.68 -4.98 6.83
N LEU A 113 8.68 -5.90 5.85
CA LEU A 113 7.55 -6.15 4.97
C LEU A 113 7.60 -7.57 4.43
N PHE A 114 6.43 -8.10 4.10
CA PHE A 114 6.34 -9.37 3.40
C PHE A 114 5.15 -9.40 2.45
N SER A 115 5.28 -10.23 1.42
CA SER A 115 4.14 -10.77 0.68
C SER A 115 3.95 -12.21 1.11
N GLN A 116 2.72 -12.58 1.44
CA GLN A 116 2.35 -13.95 1.73
C GLN A 116 1.17 -14.43 0.91
N ARG A 117 1.12 -15.73 0.65
CA ARG A 117 -0.08 -16.42 0.19
C ARG A 117 -0.80 -17.02 1.39
N ASN A 118 -2.09 -16.70 1.56
CA ASN A 118 -2.96 -17.25 2.60
C ASN A 118 -3.47 -18.65 2.22
N THR A 119 -4.05 -19.35 3.19
CA THR A 119 -4.60 -20.72 3.02
C THR A 119 -5.80 -20.78 2.08
N ASP A 120 -6.56 -19.70 1.94
CA ASP A 120 -7.66 -19.54 0.98
C ASP A 120 -7.18 -19.15 -0.44
N GLY A 121 -5.85 -19.03 -0.63
CA GLY A 121 -5.23 -18.62 -1.89
C GLY A 121 -5.16 -17.12 -2.11
N SER A 122 -5.73 -16.29 -1.23
CA SER A 122 -5.57 -14.83 -1.30
C SER A 122 -4.11 -14.41 -1.03
N ILE A 123 -3.75 -13.21 -1.46
CA ILE A 123 -2.43 -12.62 -1.19
C ILE A 123 -2.59 -11.52 -0.16
N LEU A 124 -1.74 -11.54 0.87
CA LEU A 124 -1.57 -10.44 1.81
C LEU A 124 -0.20 -9.81 1.58
N PHE A 125 -0.18 -8.49 1.50
CA PHE A 125 1.03 -7.68 1.54
C PHE A 125 0.97 -6.81 2.78
N GLU A 126 1.96 -6.92 3.66
CA GLU A 126 1.97 -6.22 4.93
C GLU A 126 3.29 -5.49 5.13
N VAL A 127 3.21 -4.31 5.75
CA VAL A 127 4.35 -3.45 6.09
C VAL A 127 4.29 -3.17 7.58
N ASN A 128 5.36 -3.50 8.30
CA ASN A 128 5.54 -3.23 9.72
C ASN A 128 5.91 -1.75 9.93
N GLY A 129 4.93 -0.85 9.77
CA GLY A 129 5.15 0.56 9.97
C GLY A 129 4.25 1.43 9.10
N ARG A 130 4.76 2.62 8.76
CA ARG A 130 4.02 3.61 7.96
C ARG A 130 4.32 3.47 6.48
N ILE A 131 3.28 3.55 5.66
CA ILE A 131 3.39 3.73 4.21
C ILE A 131 3.37 5.23 3.90
N MET A 132 4.41 5.74 3.26
CA MET A 132 4.47 7.11 2.75
C MET A 132 4.44 7.09 1.22
N ALA A 133 3.44 7.73 0.62
CA ALA A 133 3.37 7.93 -0.82
C ALA A 133 3.67 9.39 -1.17
N HIS A 134 4.53 9.61 -2.17
CA HIS A 134 4.79 10.94 -2.74
C HIS A 134 3.80 11.32 -3.86
N THR A 135 2.87 10.42 -4.15
CA THR A 135 1.79 10.57 -5.14
C THR A 135 0.50 10.02 -4.54
N ALA A 136 -0.57 10.00 -5.31
CA ALA A 136 -1.86 9.55 -4.83
C ALA A 136 -1.85 8.06 -4.44
N LEU A 137 -2.63 7.69 -3.43
CA LEU A 137 -2.89 6.30 -3.06
C LEU A 137 -4.20 5.84 -3.71
N HIS A 138 -4.15 4.71 -4.41
CA HIS A 138 -5.29 4.15 -5.13
C HIS A 138 -5.82 2.88 -4.45
N SER A 139 -7.15 2.79 -4.35
CA SER A 139 -7.88 1.58 -3.92
C SER A 139 -8.96 1.28 -4.97
N GLY A 140 -8.63 0.41 -5.92
CA GLY A 140 -9.38 0.32 -7.18
C GLY A 140 -9.39 1.68 -7.87
N ASP A 141 -10.58 2.14 -8.28
CA ASP A 141 -10.77 3.46 -8.92
C ASP A 141 -10.86 4.62 -7.90
N ALA A 142 -10.93 4.34 -6.60
CA ALA A 142 -10.93 5.37 -5.57
C ALA A 142 -9.50 5.88 -5.32
N THR A 143 -9.37 7.16 -4.98
CA THR A 143 -8.07 7.83 -4.84
C THR A 143 -8.03 8.73 -3.61
N VAL A 144 -6.94 8.65 -2.84
CA VAL A 144 -6.55 9.68 -1.86
C VAL A 144 -5.45 10.52 -2.51
N ALA A 145 -5.77 11.77 -2.84
CA ALA A 145 -4.87 12.68 -3.53
C ALA A 145 -3.88 13.39 -2.58
N THR A 146 -2.80 13.93 -3.14
CA THR A 146 -1.74 14.59 -2.37
C THR A 146 -2.13 15.93 -1.77
N ASP A 147 -3.24 16.52 -2.21
CA ASP A 147 -3.85 17.74 -1.65
C ASP A 147 -4.85 17.45 -0.51
N GLY A 148 -5.01 16.17 -0.13
CA GLY A 148 -5.97 15.72 0.88
C GLY A 148 -7.38 15.45 0.36
N ASN A 149 -7.64 15.63 -0.94
CA ASN A 149 -8.94 15.31 -1.53
C ASN A 149 -9.11 13.80 -1.72
N ILE A 150 -10.37 13.36 -1.81
CA ILE A 150 -10.72 11.95 -1.98
C ILE A 150 -11.64 11.81 -3.19
N TYR A 151 -11.24 11.00 -4.17
CA TYR A 151 -12.07 10.66 -5.33
C TYR A 151 -12.71 9.29 -5.14
N GLY A 152 -13.98 9.15 -5.54
CA GLY A 152 -14.63 7.86 -5.60
C GLY A 152 -16.06 7.91 -6.17
N SER A 153 -16.54 6.77 -6.65
CA SER A 153 -17.89 6.64 -7.21
C SER A 153 -19.00 6.97 -6.22
N LEU A 154 -18.77 6.74 -4.92
CA LEU A 154 -19.71 7.12 -3.84
C LEU A 154 -19.97 8.64 -3.80
N TRP A 155 -18.97 9.45 -4.14
CA TRP A 155 -19.09 10.92 -4.19
C TRP A 155 -19.54 11.42 -5.56
N GLY A 156 -19.62 10.54 -6.57
CA GLY A 156 -19.82 10.93 -7.97
C GLY A 156 -18.64 11.73 -8.55
N GLY A 157 -17.45 11.62 -7.95
CA GLY A 157 -16.30 12.46 -8.27
C GLY A 157 -15.43 12.75 -7.05
N TRP A 158 -15.01 14.00 -6.89
CA TRP A 158 -14.23 14.44 -5.74
C TRP A 158 -15.11 14.78 -4.53
N LEU A 159 -14.63 14.42 -3.34
CA LEU A 159 -15.31 14.64 -2.07
C LEU A 159 -15.55 16.13 -1.81
N ASN A 160 -14.60 17.01 -2.16
CA ASN A 160 -14.79 18.46 -1.99
C ASN A 160 -15.99 18.97 -2.82
N ASP A 161 -16.17 18.50 -4.05
CA ASP A 161 -17.30 18.86 -4.91
C ASP A 161 -18.62 18.33 -4.33
N TRP A 162 -18.60 17.10 -3.82
CA TRP A 162 -19.76 16.52 -3.14
C TRP A 162 -20.15 17.30 -1.88
N ILE A 163 -19.20 17.66 -1.02
CA ILE A 163 -19.43 18.49 0.18
C ILE A 163 -19.98 19.86 -0.23
N ASN A 164 -19.40 20.49 -1.25
CA ASN A 164 -19.83 21.80 -1.71
C ASN A 164 -21.26 21.78 -2.25
N ASN A 165 -21.59 20.80 -3.08
CA ASN A 165 -22.88 20.73 -3.75
C ASN A 165 -24.00 20.18 -2.86
N THR A 166 -23.67 19.32 -1.89
CA THR A 166 -24.67 18.62 -1.07
C THR A 166 -24.80 19.23 0.31
N ILE A 167 -23.70 19.64 0.95
CA ILE A 167 -23.72 20.16 2.32
C ILE A 167 -23.77 21.69 2.30
N THR A 168 -22.72 22.31 1.75
CA THR A 168 -22.53 23.76 1.73
C THR A 168 -23.72 24.49 1.10
N ASN A 169 -24.22 23.99 -0.03
CA ASN A 169 -25.25 24.67 -0.82
C ASN A 169 -26.70 24.27 -0.48
N ARG A 170 -26.92 23.31 0.44
CA ARG A 170 -28.29 22.84 0.75
C ARG A 170 -28.69 22.98 2.21
N PHE A 171 -27.72 23.00 3.14
CA PHE A 171 -28.02 23.09 4.56
C PHE A 171 -27.90 24.53 5.07
N VAL A 172 -28.74 24.84 6.07
CA VAL A 172 -28.63 26.10 6.81
C VAL A 172 -27.35 26.06 7.64
N ARG A 173 -26.46 27.03 7.39
CA ARG A 173 -25.17 27.17 8.07
C ARG A 173 -25.22 28.11 9.27
N ASP A 174 -26.15 29.05 9.25
CA ASP A 174 -26.35 30.00 10.32
C ASP A 174 -27.76 30.62 10.25
N VAL A 175 -28.23 31.19 11.35
CA VAL A 175 -29.48 31.94 11.47
C VAL A 175 -29.26 33.25 12.20
N ARG A 176 -29.88 34.34 11.73
CA ARG A 176 -29.76 35.65 12.38
C ARG A 176 -31.05 36.46 12.28
N ALA A 177 -31.17 37.43 13.18
CA ALA A 177 -32.07 38.56 13.00
C ALA A 177 -31.33 39.66 12.23
N GLY A 178 -31.91 40.16 11.14
CA GLY A 178 -31.33 41.22 10.33
C GLY A 178 -31.44 42.60 10.99
N ASN A 179 -31.36 43.65 10.17
CA ASN A 179 -31.44 45.03 10.66
C ASN A 179 -32.79 45.31 11.36
N VAL A 180 -32.74 46.17 12.38
CA VAL A 180 -33.93 46.57 13.14
C VAL A 180 -34.75 47.59 12.38
N GLU A 181 -36.06 47.41 12.39
CA GLU A 181 -37.06 48.41 12.02
C GLU A 181 -37.85 48.81 13.27
N SER A 182 -38.31 50.06 13.33
CA SER A 182 -39.07 50.60 14.44
C SER A 182 -40.31 51.33 13.93
N ALA A 183 -41.44 51.14 14.62
CA ALA A 183 -42.67 51.89 14.39
C ALA A 183 -43.19 52.42 15.73
N GLN A 184 -43.67 53.66 15.74
CA GLN A 184 -44.44 54.20 16.85
C GLN A 184 -45.85 53.63 16.76
N VAL A 185 -46.35 53.06 17.87
CA VAL A 185 -47.65 52.38 17.96
C VAL A 185 -48.60 53.00 18.99
N TRP A 186 -48.15 54.05 19.69
CA TRP A 186 -48.99 54.80 20.62
C TRP A 186 -50.24 55.34 19.92
N ARG A 187 -51.40 54.75 20.24
CA ARG A 187 -52.72 55.11 19.69
C ARG A 187 -52.80 55.08 18.15
N VAL A 188 -51.96 54.29 17.48
CA VAL A 188 -51.93 54.12 16.02
C VAL A 188 -51.72 52.66 15.64
N TYR A 189 -51.87 52.33 14.35
CA TYR A 189 -51.63 50.97 13.84
C TYR A 189 -50.13 50.64 13.86
N GLY A 190 -49.77 49.47 14.39
CA GLY A 190 -48.39 48.98 14.43
C GLY A 190 -48.03 48.12 13.23
N TYR A 191 -47.30 47.04 13.48
CA TYR A 191 -47.01 46.03 12.47
C TYR A 191 -48.11 44.97 12.44
N ASN A 192 -48.47 44.53 11.24
CA ASN A 192 -49.17 43.27 11.05
C ASN A 192 -48.17 42.12 10.93
N ASP A 193 -48.69 40.89 10.94
CA ASP A 193 -47.90 39.74 10.53
C ASP A 193 -47.45 39.91 9.07
N GLN A 194 -46.15 39.85 8.86
CA GLN A 194 -45.51 40.13 7.58
C GLN A 194 -44.19 39.37 7.48
N THR A 195 -44.13 38.40 6.57
CA THR A 195 -42.85 37.78 6.17
C THR A 195 -41.84 38.86 5.76
N PRO A 196 -40.57 38.77 6.19
CA PRO A 196 -39.94 37.75 7.05
C PRO A 196 -39.78 38.18 8.52
N TYR A 197 -40.58 39.13 8.99
CA TYR A 197 -40.31 39.88 10.20
C TYR A 197 -40.90 39.25 11.46
N VAL A 198 -40.15 39.33 12.55
CA VAL A 198 -40.64 39.04 13.91
C VAL A 198 -40.44 40.25 14.82
N ILE A 199 -41.36 40.45 15.78
CA ILE A 199 -41.20 41.48 16.80
C ILE A 199 -40.03 41.12 17.71
N THR A 200 -39.08 42.04 17.85
CA THR A 200 -37.88 41.85 18.68
C THR A 200 -37.79 42.84 19.85
N GLY A 201 -38.77 43.73 19.98
CA GLY A 201 -38.87 44.61 21.13
C GLY A 201 -40.22 45.31 21.23
N VAL A 202 -40.70 45.44 22.45
CA VAL A 202 -41.91 46.17 22.82
C VAL A 202 -41.48 47.22 23.85
N ILE A 203 -41.74 48.49 23.56
CA ILE A 203 -41.17 49.61 24.30
C ILE A 203 -42.30 50.52 24.78
N ASN A 204 -42.34 50.71 26.09
CA ASN A 204 -43.07 51.77 26.75
C ASN A 204 -42.02 52.66 27.45
N GLY A 205 -41.70 53.78 26.82
CA GLY A 205 -40.64 54.68 27.26
C GLY A 205 -41.06 55.63 28.37
N ASN A 206 -42.37 55.89 28.52
CA ASN A 206 -42.91 56.78 29.54
C ASN A 206 -43.47 56.03 30.77
N THR A 207 -43.51 54.69 30.72
CA THR A 207 -44.00 53.80 31.79
C THR A 207 -45.47 53.97 32.15
N ASP A 208 -46.30 54.40 31.19
CA ASP A 208 -47.76 54.47 31.35
C ASP A 208 -48.45 53.12 31.04
N ASP A 209 -49.77 53.10 30.86
CA ASP A 209 -50.52 51.86 30.58
C ASP A 209 -50.49 51.44 29.09
N LEU A 210 -49.82 52.19 28.21
CA LEU A 210 -49.81 52.03 26.75
C LEU A 210 -48.40 51.73 26.21
N ILE A 211 -48.33 51.10 25.04
CA ILE A 211 -47.06 50.83 24.34
C ILE A 211 -46.76 52.00 23.39
N ASP A 212 -45.51 52.46 23.37
CA ASP A 212 -45.06 53.57 22.53
C ASP A 212 -44.52 53.10 21.18
N ASN A 213 -43.63 52.09 21.21
CA ASN A 213 -42.91 51.63 20.03
C ASN A 213 -42.81 50.10 19.97
N LEU A 214 -42.83 49.58 18.74
CA LEU A 214 -42.44 48.21 18.44
C LEU A 214 -41.18 48.23 17.58
N THR A 215 -40.28 47.28 17.84
CA THR A 215 -39.19 46.97 16.92
C THR A 215 -39.34 45.56 16.37
N ARG A 216 -38.96 45.39 15.10
CA ARG A 216 -38.97 44.10 14.42
C ARG A 216 -37.69 43.89 13.62
N ARG A 217 -37.35 42.65 13.35
CA ARG A 217 -36.21 42.26 12.51
C ARG A 217 -36.61 41.13 11.57
N PRO A 218 -36.08 41.08 10.33
CA PRO A 218 -36.29 39.95 9.45
C PRO A 218 -35.49 38.75 10.00
N LEU A 219 -36.12 37.58 10.11
CA LEU A 219 -35.39 36.34 10.36
C LEU A 219 -34.74 35.87 9.06
N GLN A 220 -33.45 35.54 9.14
CA GLN A 220 -32.65 35.14 7.99
C GLN A 220 -31.92 33.83 8.26
N LYS A 221 -31.71 33.04 7.20
CA LYS A 221 -30.91 31.81 7.19
C LYS A 221 -29.78 31.91 6.17
N ASN A 222 -28.61 31.40 6.50
CA ASN A 222 -27.46 31.34 5.60
C ASN A 222 -27.40 29.98 4.91
N ILE A 223 -27.41 29.93 3.57
CA ILE A 223 -27.20 28.71 2.77
C ILE A 223 -26.20 29.05 1.66
N GLY A 224 -25.15 28.25 1.49
CA GLY A 224 -24.12 28.53 0.48
C GLY A 224 -23.35 29.84 0.71
N GLY A 225 -23.35 30.38 1.93
CA GLY A 225 -22.75 31.70 2.22
C GLY A 225 -23.68 32.89 1.93
N VAL A 226 -24.87 32.64 1.36
CA VAL A 226 -25.86 33.68 1.05
C VAL A 226 -26.93 33.73 2.14
N TRP A 227 -27.28 34.93 2.59
CA TRP A 227 -28.36 35.17 3.56
C TRP A 227 -29.71 35.32 2.84
N TYR A 228 -30.67 34.47 3.21
CA TYR A 228 -32.03 34.49 2.71
C TYR A 228 -32.99 34.86 3.83
N ASN A 229 -34.02 35.64 3.51
CA ASN A 229 -35.14 35.89 4.39
C ASN A 229 -35.98 34.60 4.56
N ILE A 230 -36.44 34.33 5.78
CA ILE A 230 -37.29 33.17 6.08
C ILE A 230 -38.74 33.51 5.74
N ASP A 231 -39.42 32.60 5.04
CA ASP A 231 -40.85 32.72 4.73
C ASP A 231 -41.71 32.06 5.81
N PHE A 232 -42.95 32.54 5.95
CA PHE A 232 -43.97 31.99 6.86
C PHE A 232 -45.18 31.52 6.02
N ILE A 233 -45.82 30.41 6.42
CA ILE A 233 -47.00 29.82 5.75
C ILE A 233 -48.25 30.13 6.58
#